data_AF-H1YHI5-F1
#
_entry.id   AF-H1YHI5-F1
#
_cell.length_a   1.000
_cell.length_b   1.000
_cell.length_c   1.000
_cell.angle_alpha   90.00
_cell.angle_beta   90.00
_cell.angle_gamma   90.00
#
_symmetry.space_group_name_H-M   'P 1'
#
loop_
_entity.id
_entity.type
_entity.pdbx_description
1 polymer ?
#
loop_
_entity_poly.entity_id
_entity_poly.type
_entity_poly.pdbx_seq_one_letter_code
_entity_poly.pdbx_strand_id
1 'polypeptide(L)'
;MSKAIKLNRIKGALVDKGIPSFLLAIYMGVHETTVSDWCTNRNQPSPKDFKKIADFLDLNIRELIVPTQPTGNKIAESMLAEVEKFQHQGLSLYVQTETKTKKPKKIVNPELLKRLKDLIIEK
;
A
#
# COMPACT_ATOMS: atom_id res chain seq x y z
N MET A 1 4.48 -18.65 -16.59
CA MET A 1 4.36 -18.35 -15.15
C MET A 1 4.46 -16.85 -14.96
N SER A 2 3.51 -16.20 -14.26
CA SER A 2 3.57 -14.77 -14.01
C SER A 2 4.82 -14.43 -13.19
N LYS A 3 5.54 -13.38 -13.59
CA LYS A 3 6.72 -12.91 -12.87
C LYS A 3 6.27 -12.42 -11.49
N ALA A 4 6.81 -13.00 -10.42
CA ALA A 4 6.50 -12.57 -9.06
C ALA A 4 6.78 -11.06 -8.90
N ILE A 5 5.82 -10.34 -8.33
CA ILE A 5 5.94 -8.90 -8.09
C ILE A 5 7.05 -8.68 -7.06
N LYS A 6 8.07 -7.91 -7.43
CA LYS A 6 9.18 -7.54 -6.56
C LYS A 6 8.95 -6.13 -6.03
N LEU A 7 8.55 -6.02 -4.76
CA LEU A 7 8.24 -4.75 -4.11
C LEU A 7 9.44 -4.13 -3.40
N ASN A 8 10.31 -4.97 -2.82
CA ASN A 8 11.50 -4.54 -2.11
C ASN A 8 12.80 -5.10 -2.73
N ARG A 9 13.92 -4.44 -2.41
CA ARG A 9 15.27 -4.83 -2.82
C ARG A 9 16.22 -5.07 -1.63
N ILE A 10 15.71 -5.55 -0.49
CA ILE A 10 16.52 -5.78 0.72
C ILE A 10 17.73 -6.67 0.45
N LYS A 11 17.55 -7.76 -0.33
CA LYS A 11 18.67 -8.61 -0.75
C LYS A 11 19.75 -7.83 -1.52
N GLY A 12 19.32 -6.91 -2.39
CA GLY A 12 20.24 -6.06 -3.14
C GLY A 12 20.99 -5.12 -2.20
N ALA A 13 20.28 -4.42 -1.32
CA ALA A 13 20.88 -3.50 -0.34
C ALA A 13 21.89 -4.19 0.60
N LEU A 14 21.59 -5.42 1.04
CA LEU A 14 22.53 -6.24 1.81
C LEU A 14 23.80 -6.56 1.02
N VAL A 15 23.67 -6.95 -0.25
CA VAL A 15 24.82 -7.21 -1.14
C VAL A 15 25.62 -5.94 -1.40
N ASP A 16 24.95 -4.82 -1.69
CA ASP A 16 25.57 -3.52 -1.96
C ASP A 16 26.41 -3.04 -0.75
N LYS A 17 25.96 -3.32 0.47
CA LYS A 17 26.66 -3.00 1.73
C LYS A 17 27.64 -4.09 2.19
N GLY A 18 27.70 -5.24 1.50
CA GLY A 18 28.52 -6.39 1.91
C GLY A 18 28.09 -7.04 3.23
N ILE A 19 26.83 -6.89 3.63
CA ILE A 19 26.31 -7.37 4.90
C ILE A 19 25.58 -8.71 4.69
N PRO A 20 25.99 -9.80 5.38
CA PRO A 20 25.28 -11.08 5.31
C PRO A 20 23.92 -11.01 5.99
N SER A 21 22.94 -11.78 5.47
CA SER A 21 21.54 -11.72 5.91
C SER A 21 21.32 -12.15 7.37
N PHE A 22 22.14 -13.03 7.92
CA PHE A 22 22.00 -13.47 9.32
C PHE A 22 22.28 -12.33 10.30
N LEU A 23 23.16 -11.37 9.98
CA LEU A 23 23.40 -10.19 10.82
C LEU A 23 22.16 -9.31 10.90
N LEU A 24 21.43 -9.17 9.79
CA LEU A 24 20.15 -8.46 9.81
C LEU A 24 19.13 -9.22 10.67
N ALA A 25 19.09 -10.55 10.62
CA ALA A 25 18.18 -11.34 11.45
C ALA A 25 18.46 -11.13 12.95
N ILE A 26 19.74 -11.14 13.34
CA ILE A 26 20.17 -10.85 14.71
C ILE A 26 19.77 -9.43 15.13
N TYR A 27 20.09 -8.42 14.31
CA TYR A 27 19.75 -7.03 14.62
C TYR A 27 18.24 -6.81 14.77
N MET A 28 17.44 -7.46 13.91
CA MET A 28 15.99 -7.34 13.93
C MET A 28 15.32 -8.18 15.01
N GLY A 29 16.05 -9.13 15.64
CA GLY A 29 15.49 -10.07 16.61
C GLY A 29 14.48 -11.03 15.99
N VAL A 30 14.70 -11.46 14.74
CA VAL A 30 13.80 -12.35 13.98
C VAL A 30 14.55 -13.59 13.49
N HIS A 31 13.81 -14.61 13.06
CA HIS A 31 14.40 -15.81 12.48
C HIS A 31 15.00 -15.53 11.09
N GLU A 32 16.06 -16.23 10.71
CA GLU A 32 16.70 -16.06 9.39
C GLU A 32 15.74 -16.31 8.23
N THR A 33 14.77 -17.23 8.40
CA THR A 33 13.72 -17.47 7.38
C THR A 33 12.85 -16.24 7.15
N THR A 34 12.61 -15.42 8.17
CA THR A 34 11.87 -14.15 8.04
C THR A 34 12.64 -13.18 7.13
N VAL A 35 13.96 -13.04 7.34
CA VAL A 35 14.81 -12.21 6.49
C VAL A 35 14.91 -12.79 5.07
N SER A 36 14.97 -14.12 4.93
CA SER A 36 14.95 -14.81 3.64
C SER A 36 13.66 -14.55 2.87
N ASP A 37 12.51 -14.61 3.55
CA ASP A 37 11.20 -14.28 2.97
C ASP A 37 11.13 -12.82 2.52
N TRP A 38 11.70 -11.89 3.30
CA TRP A 38 11.81 -10.49 2.91
C TRP A 38 12.70 -10.32 1.66
N CYS A 39 13.85 -10.97 1.64
CA CYS A 39 14.81 -10.95 0.52
C CYS A 39 14.21 -11.52 -0.77
N THR A 40 13.38 -12.56 -0.65
CA THR A 40 12.69 -13.22 -1.77
C THR A 40 11.32 -12.60 -2.08
N ASN A 41 10.92 -11.55 -1.35
CA ASN A 41 9.64 -10.87 -1.48
C ASN A 41 8.40 -11.77 -1.22
N ARG A 42 8.58 -12.93 -0.60
CA ARG A 42 7.47 -13.82 -0.21
C ARG A 42 6.59 -13.16 0.84
N ASN A 43 7.22 -12.54 1.84
CA ASN A 43 6.59 -11.69 2.84
C ASN A 43 7.24 -10.30 2.80
N GLN A 44 6.48 -9.27 3.13
CA GLN A 44 7.02 -7.90 3.21
C GLN A 44 7.24 -7.53 4.68
N PRO A 45 8.36 -6.86 5.01
CA PRO A 45 8.50 -6.21 6.31
C PRO A 45 7.38 -5.17 6.50
N SER A 46 7.02 -4.90 7.75
CA SER A 46 6.12 -3.77 8.02
C SER A 46 6.82 -2.44 7.72
N PRO A 47 6.10 -1.31 7.57
CA PRO A 47 6.73 0.00 7.42
C PRO A 47 7.71 0.35 8.55
N LYS A 48 7.44 -0.13 9.78
CA LYS A 48 8.34 0.05 10.93
C LYS A 48 9.62 -0.78 10.77
N ASP A 49 9.50 -1.99 10.25
CA ASP A 49 10.67 -2.86 10.02
C ASP A 49 11.53 -2.34 8.87
N PHE A 50 10.92 -1.84 7.79
CA PHE A 50 11.66 -1.16 6.72
C PHE A 50 12.49 -0.01 7.25
N LYS A 51 11.94 0.81 8.17
CA LYS A 51 12.70 1.88 8.81
C LYS A 51 13.91 1.33 9.57
N LYS A 52 13.73 0.30 10.40
CA LYS A 52 14.83 -0.33 11.17
C LYS A 52 15.91 -0.92 10.27
N ILE A 53 15.52 -1.58 9.17
CA ILE A 53 16.45 -2.13 8.17
C ILE A 53 17.24 -0.99 7.51
N ALA A 54 16.58 0.12 7.19
CA ALA A 54 17.22 1.30 6.61
C ALA A 54 18.23 1.94 7.57
N ASP A 55 17.85 2.08 8.84
CA ASP A 55 18.74 2.58 9.91
C ASP A 55 19.95 1.65 10.10
N PHE A 56 19.74 0.33 10.07
CA PHE A 56 20.81 -0.68 10.18
C PHE A 56 21.81 -0.64 9.02
N LEU A 57 21.30 -0.44 7.79
CA LEU A 57 22.11 -0.42 6.59
C LEU A 57 22.66 0.98 6.25
N ASP A 58 22.33 2.00 7.06
CA ASP A 58 22.65 3.41 6.81
C ASP A 58 22.28 3.85 5.39
N LEU A 59 20.99 3.80 5.09
CA LEU A 59 20.42 4.16 3.79
C LEU A 59 19.04 4.81 3.95
N ASN A 60 18.58 5.50 2.90
CA ASN A 60 17.21 5.99 2.89
C ASN A 60 16.23 4.82 2.70
N ILE A 61 15.12 4.80 3.45
CA ILE A 61 14.08 3.76 3.33
C ILE A 61 13.58 3.56 1.88
N ARG A 62 13.58 4.61 1.05
CA ARG A 62 13.21 4.53 -0.38
C ARG A 62 14.14 3.63 -1.19
N GLU A 63 15.40 3.51 -0.79
CA GLU A 63 16.39 2.64 -1.44
C GLU A 63 16.14 1.15 -1.17
N LEU A 64 15.27 0.81 -0.21
CA LEU A 64 14.81 -0.56 0.02
C LEU A 64 13.63 -0.94 -0.86
N ILE A 65 12.96 0.01 -1.49
CA ILE A 65 11.75 -0.21 -2.30
C ILE A 65 12.11 -0.21 -3.78
N VAL A 66 11.53 -1.13 -4.53
CA VAL A 66 11.69 -1.16 -5.99
C VAL A 66 10.82 -0.04 -6.59
N PRO A 67 11.39 0.90 -7.35
CA PRO A 67 10.60 1.93 -8.02
C PRO A 67 9.58 1.33 -8.97
N THR A 68 8.35 1.85 -8.93
CA THR A 68 7.30 1.50 -9.90
C THR A 68 7.33 2.48 -11.06
N GLN A 69 6.86 2.02 -12.22
CA GLN A 69 6.59 2.90 -13.36
C GLN A 69 5.14 3.37 -13.30
N PRO A 70 4.84 4.63 -13.65
CA PRO A 70 3.47 5.08 -13.83
C PRO A 70 2.76 4.17 -14.84
N THR A 71 1.64 3.59 -14.45
CA THR A 71 0.86 2.70 -15.32
C THR A 71 -0.11 3.46 -16.24
N GLY A 72 -0.15 4.78 -16.13
CA GLY A 72 -1.17 5.61 -16.79
C GLY A 72 -2.59 5.36 -16.26
N ASN A 73 -2.73 4.68 -15.11
CA ASN A 73 -4.01 4.44 -14.48
C ASN A 73 -4.62 5.77 -14.00
N LYS A 74 -5.71 6.19 -14.66
CA LYS A 74 -6.46 7.43 -14.37
C LYS A 74 -7.75 7.23 -13.57
N ILE A 75 -7.84 6.16 -12.78
CA ILE A 75 -9.06 5.86 -12.01
C ILE A 75 -9.34 6.98 -11.00
N ALA A 76 -8.31 7.50 -10.33
CA ALA A 76 -8.50 8.59 -9.37
C ALA A 76 -9.14 9.83 -10.01
N GLU A 77 -8.64 10.25 -11.18
CA GLU A 77 -9.19 11.36 -11.95
C GLU A 77 -10.62 11.08 -12.41
N SER A 78 -10.91 9.84 -12.80
CA SER A 78 -12.27 9.43 -13.20
C SER A 78 -13.23 9.46 -12.01
N MET A 79 -12.79 9.01 -10.82
CA MET A 79 -13.57 9.07 -9.58
C MET A 79 -13.82 10.51 -9.15
N LEU A 80 -12.82 11.39 -9.26
CA LEU A 80 -12.97 12.82 -8.96
C LEU A 80 -14.00 13.48 -9.87
N ALA A 81 -13.93 13.23 -11.18
CA ALA A 81 -14.92 13.76 -12.12
C ALA A 81 -16.34 13.28 -11.82
N GLU A 82 -16.52 12.03 -11.36
CA GLU A 82 -17.83 11.51 -10.96
C GLU A 82 -18.33 12.14 -9.66
N VAL A 83 -17.43 12.36 -8.69
CA VAL A 83 -17.75 13.11 -7.45
C VAL A 83 -18.22 14.52 -7.78
N GLU A 84 -17.53 15.22 -8.69
CA GLU A 84 -17.92 16.56 -9.13
C GLU A 84 -19.31 16.56 -9.77
N LYS A 85 -19.58 15.63 -10.70
CA LYS A 85 -20.92 15.46 -11.30
C LYS A 85 -21.99 15.22 -10.24
N PHE A 86 -21.68 14.39 -9.24
CA PHE A 86 -22.60 14.08 -8.15
C PHE A 86 -22.92 15.32 -7.30
N GLN A 87 -21.92 16.16 -7.01
CA GLN A 87 -22.13 17.43 -6.30
C GLN A 87 -22.90 18.45 -7.14
N HIS A 88 -22.66 18.51 -8.46
CA HIS A 88 -23.42 19.36 -9.37
C HIS A 88 -24.91 18.99 -9.45
N GLN A 89 -25.26 17.73 -9.18
CA GLN A 89 -26.65 17.30 -9.02
C GLN A 89 -27.29 17.78 -7.70
N GLY A 90 -26.56 18.55 -6.88
CA GLY A 90 -27.01 19.02 -5.57
C GLY A 90 -27.01 17.93 -4.49
N LEU A 91 -26.44 16.76 -4.79
CA LEU A 91 -26.42 15.63 -3.88
C LEU A 91 -25.24 15.73 -2.91
N SER A 92 -25.49 15.43 -1.63
CA SER A 92 -24.43 15.40 -0.62
C SER A 92 -23.58 14.13 -0.75
N LEU A 93 -22.26 14.28 -0.65
CA LEU A 93 -21.28 13.18 -0.62
C LEU A 93 -21.46 12.26 0.58
N TYR A 94 -22.01 12.78 1.68
CA TYR A 94 -22.22 12.05 2.92
C TYR A 94 -23.67 12.18 3.39
N VAL A 95 -24.19 11.09 3.95
CA VAL A 95 -25.52 11.02 4.57
C VAL A 95 -25.40 10.52 6.01
N GLN A 96 -26.30 10.95 6.88
CA GLN A 96 -26.41 10.39 8.22
C GLN A 96 -27.32 9.16 8.19
N THR A 97 -26.89 8.07 8.82
CA THR A 97 -27.70 6.86 8.98
C THR A 97 -27.74 6.43 10.43
N GLU A 98 -28.86 5.91 10.89
CA GLU A 98 -28.97 5.31 12.22
C GLU A 98 -28.41 3.89 12.20
N THR A 99 -27.55 3.58 13.17
CA THR A 99 -27.09 2.21 13.39
C THR A 99 -28.14 1.40 14.16
N LYS A 100 -28.01 0.06 14.18
CA LYS A 100 -28.79 -0.82 15.08
C LYS A 100 -28.74 -0.40 16.55
N THR A 101 -27.75 0.41 16.94
CA THR A 101 -27.56 0.98 18.28
C THR A 101 -28.12 2.40 18.45
N LYS A 102 -28.95 2.89 17.50
CA LYS A 102 -29.53 4.25 17.46
C LYS A 102 -28.53 5.41 17.53
N LYS A 103 -27.27 5.18 17.14
CA LYS A 103 -26.27 6.24 17.05
C LYS A 103 -26.17 6.75 15.60
N PRO A 104 -26.18 8.07 15.36
CA PRO A 104 -26.01 8.60 14.02
C PRO A 104 -24.58 8.32 13.53
N LYS A 105 -24.46 7.75 12.32
CA LYS A 105 -23.19 7.51 11.63
C LYS A 105 -23.17 8.26 10.31
N LYS A 106 -22.12 9.05 10.08
CA LYS A 106 -21.83 9.68 8.79
C LYS A 106 -21.24 8.63 7.85
N ILE A 107 -21.92 8.34 6.75
CA ILE A 107 -21.43 7.42 5.71
C ILE A 107 -21.36 8.14 4.37
N VAL A 108 -20.55 7.60 3.45
CA VAL A 108 -20.58 8.05 2.04
C VAL A 108 -21.95 7.72 1.47
N ASN A 109 -22.50 8.63 0.66
CA ASN A 109 -23.80 8.46 0.02
C ASN A 109 -23.83 7.12 -0.74
N PRO A 110 -24.79 6.21 -0.45
CA PRO A 110 -24.85 4.90 -1.09
C PRO A 110 -24.93 4.96 -2.60
N GLU A 111 -25.59 5.98 -3.15
CA GLU A 111 -25.69 6.19 -4.59
C GLU A 111 -24.34 6.54 -5.20
N LEU A 112 -23.61 7.49 -4.60
CA LEU A 112 -22.25 7.83 -5.02
C LEU A 112 -21.32 6.62 -4.92
N LEU A 113 -21.40 5.87 -3.81
CA LEU A 113 -20.58 4.66 -3.62
C LEU A 113 -20.84 3.62 -4.71
N LYS A 114 -22.10 3.46 -5.15
CA LYS A 114 -22.45 2.58 -6.26
C LYS A 114 -21.79 3.04 -7.56
N ARG A 115 -21.99 4.31 -7.95
CA ARG A 115 -21.40 4.89 -9.17
C ARG A 115 -19.87 4.77 -9.20
N LEU A 116 -19.21 5.05 -8.07
CA LEU A 116 -17.75 4.94 -7.94
C LEU A 116 -17.26 3.49 -8.05
N LYS A 117 -18.03 2.51 -7.55
CA LYS A 117 -17.69 1.09 -7.68
C LYS A 117 -17.85 0.60 -9.11
N ASP A 118 -18.89 1.05 -9.82
CA ASP A 118 -19.12 0.68 -11.21
C ASP A 118 -17.92 1.11 -12.10
N LEU A 119 -17.36 2.31 -11.85
CA LEU A 119 -16.14 2.80 -12.52
C LEU A 119 -14.88 1.96 -12.26
N ILE A 120 -14.80 1.27 -11.12
CA ILE A 120 -13.67 0.41 -10.77
C ILE A 120 -13.80 -0.96 -11.46
N ILE A 121 -15.02 -1.45 -11.69
CA ILE A 121 -15.30 -2.78 -12.24
C ILE A 121 -15.23 -2.79 -13.78
N GLU A 122 -15.53 -1.67 -14.44
CA GLU A 122 -15.49 -1.55 -15.91
C GLU A 122 -14.07 -1.52 -16.53
N LYS A 123 -13.01 -1.71 -15.73
CA LYS A 123 -11.60 -1.74 -16.16
C LYS A 123 -10.87 -2.97 -15.66
#